data_AF-A0A7D4UCB7-F1
#
_entry.id   AF-A0A7D4UCB7-F1
#
_cell.length_a   1.000
_cell.length_b   1.000
_cell.length_c   1.000
_cell.angle_alpha   90.00
_cell.angle_beta   90.00
_cell.angle_gamma   90.00
#
_symmetry.space_group_name_H-M   'P 1'
#
loop_
_entity.id
_entity.type
_entity.pdbx_description
1 polymer ?
#
loop_
_entity_poly.entity_id
_entity_poly.type
_entity_poly.pdbx_seq_one_letter_code
_entity_poly.pdbx_strand_id
1 'polypeptide(L)'
;MAHITDPKNILDHLQQLLQQIKRLATFSYSESNAFALTQLNRKRLELEDDLVEVIPDAAPPLQQIHESRTLKAILLCYHPVRRKIKAIDRSLETYYRDGLNGLQHEVEALIALITSPLLKIQVS
;
A
#
# COMPACT_ATOMS: atom_id res chain seq x y z
N MET A 1 17.64 -8.85 13.05
CA MET A 1 16.51 -8.63 12.11
C MET A 1 16.22 -9.98 11.50
N ALA A 2 15.03 -10.54 11.74
CA ALA A 2 14.68 -11.85 11.21
C ALA A 2 14.45 -11.68 9.70
N HIS A 3 15.35 -12.24 8.89
CA HIS A 3 15.18 -12.30 7.44
C HIS A 3 13.86 -13.03 7.15
N ILE A 4 12.91 -12.33 6.54
CA ILE A 4 11.67 -12.93 6.04
C ILE A 4 12.05 -13.61 4.71
N THR A 5 12.72 -14.74 4.79
CA THR A 5 13.31 -15.41 3.61
C THR A 5 12.32 -16.29 2.84
N ASP A 6 11.06 -16.41 3.30
CA ASP A 6 10.05 -17.25 2.66
C ASP A 6 8.95 -16.38 2.00
N PRO A 7 8.74 -16.49 0.67
CA PRO A 7 7.63 -15.85 -0.03
C PRO A 7 6.25 -16.06 0.61
N LYS A 8 6.03 -17.21 1.27
CA LYS A 8 4.76 -17.49 1.98
C LYS A 8 4.56 -16.56 3.17
N ASN A 9 5.61 -16.28 3.93
CA ASN A 9 5.54 -15.36 5.05
C ASN A 9 5.27 -13.93 4.56
N ILE A 10 5.85 -13.51 3.42
CA ILE A 10 5.56 -12.21 2.81
C ILE A 10 4.10 -12.13 2.37
N LEU A 11 3.59 -13.20 1.74
CA LEU A 11 2.18 -13.29 1.34
C LEU A 11 1.23 -13.17 2.54
N ASP A 12 1.50 -13.87 3.64
CA ASP A 12 0.70 -13.81 4.87
C ASP A 12 0.68 -12.38 5.44
N HIS A 13 1.83 -11.70 5.47
CA HIS A 13 1.90 -10.31 5.93
C HIS A 13 1.15 -9.34 5.00
N LEU A 14 1.21 -9.54 3.67
CA LEU A 14 0.44 -8.74 2.72
C LEU A 14 -1.07 -8.97 2.88
N GLN A 15 -1.50 -10.20 3.13
CA GLN A 15 -2.91 -10.51 3.40
C GLN A 15 -3.39 -9.88 4.71
N GLN A 16 -2.57 -9.92 5.77
CA GLN A 16 -2.88 -9.23 7.03
C GLN A 16 -2.97 -7.71 6.83
N LEU A 17 -2.03 -7.13 6.08
CA LEU A 17 -2.03 -5.71 5.74
C LEU A 17 -3.31 -5.32 4.98
N LEU A 18 -3.73 -6.14 4.00
CA LEU A 18 -4.96 -5.94 3.25
C LEU A 18 -6.20 -5.91 4.17
N GLN A 19 -6.27 -6.80 5.16
CA GLN A 19 -7.36 -6.81 6.14
C GLN A 19 -7.35 -5.54 7.01
N GLN A 20 -6.17 -5.07 7.42
CA GLN A 20 -6.04 -3.82 8.18
C GLN A 20 -6.49 -2.60 7.36
N ILE A 21 -6.13 -2.54 6.08
CA ILE A 21 -6.58 -1.48 5.16
C ILE A 21 -8.11 -1.50 5.01
N LYS A 22 -8.70 -2.67 4.76
CA LYS A 22 -10.16 -2.83 4.64
C LYS A 22 -10.89 -2.42 5.92
N ARG A 23 -10.34 -2.77 7.08
CA ARG A 23 -10.87 -2.32 8.37
C ARG A 23 -10.77 -0.80 8.51
N LEU A 24 -9.62 -0.22 8.18
CA LEU A 24 -9.41 1.22 8.25
C LEU A 24 -10.38 1.99 7.35
N ALA A 25 -10.71 1.44 6.18
CA ALA A 25 -11.66 2.02 5.23
C ALA A 25 -13.11 2.12 5.74
N THR A 26 -13.46 1.43 6.83
CA THR A 26 -14.78 1.56 7.46
C THR A 26 -14.93 2.84 8.30
N PHE A 27 -13.82 3.48 8.66
CA PHE A 27 -13.82 4.71 9.44
C PHE A 27 -13.85 5.96 8.54
N SER A 28 -14.36 7.07 9.08
CA SER A 28 -14.24 8.39 8.47
C SER A 28 -12.84 8.97 8.66
N TYR A 29 -12.53 10.05 7.96
CA TYR A 29 -11.30 10.79 8.19
C TYR A 29 -11.18 11.28 9.63
N SER A 30 -9.98 11.10 10.17
CA SER A 30 -9.46 11.78 11.35
C SER A 30 -7.93 11.83 11.21
N GLU A 31 -7.25 12.72 11.92
CA GLU A 31 -5.78 12.77 11.90
C GLU A 31 -5.17 11.42 12.33
N SER A 32 -5.77 10.76 13.32
CA SER A 32 -5.37 9.43 13.78
C SER A 32 -5.53 8.37 12.67
N ASN A 33 -6.62 8.43 11.91
CA ASN A 33 -6.86 7.48 10.82
C ASN A 33 -5.97 7.76 9.60
N ALA A 34 -5.66 9.03 9.31
CA ALA A 34 -4.65 9.39 8.31
C ALA A 34 -3.25 8.92 8.73
N PHE A 35 -2.97 8.92 10.03
CA PHE A 35 -1.70 8.42 10.57
C PHE A 35 -1.61 6.91 10.44
N ALA A 36 -2.70 6.21 10.77
CA ALA A 36 -2.79 4.78 10.52
C ALA A 36 -2.56 4.45 9.03
N LEU A 37 -3.19 5.19 8.11
CA LEU A 37 -2.96 5.01 6.67
C LEU A 37 -1.48 5.17 6.30
N THR A 38 -0.79 6.17 6.86
CA THR A 38 0.64 6.39 6.64
C THR A 38 1.48 5.21 7.13
N GLN A 39 1.15 4.65 8.31
CA GLN A 39 1.85 3.50 8.85
C GLN A 39 1.62 2.23 8.01
N LEU A 40 0.40 2.02 7.53
CA LEU A 40 0.10 0.89 6.64
C LEU A 40 0.85 1.01 5.31
N ASN A 41 0.93 2.22 4.75
CA ASN A 41 1.72 2.48 3.54
C ASN A 41 3.23 2.23 3.76
N ARG A 42 3.77 2.62 4.92
CA ARG A 42 5.15 2.28 5.29
C ARG A 42 5.35 0.77 5.36
N LYS A 43 4.42 0.03 5.99
CA LYS A 43 4.54 -1.43 6.07
C LYS A 43 4.49 -2.10 4.69
N ARG A 44 3.67 -1.55 3.79
CA ARG A 44 3.62 -1.98 2.38
C ARG A 44 4.96 -1.77 1.66
N LEU A 45 5.65 -0.65 1.90
CA LEU A 45 7.00 -0.39 1.37
C LEU A 45 8.02 -1.41 1.90
N GLU A 46 8.03 -1.66 3.21
CA GLU A 46 8.93 -2.65 3.81
C GLU A 46 8.73 -4.06 3.22
N LEU A 47 7.47 -4.50 3.06
CA LEU A 47 7.17 -5.83 2.51
C LEU A 47 7.51 -5.99 1.04
N GLU A 48 7.50 -4.89 0.29
CA GLU A 48 7.92 -4.91 -1.10
C GLU A 48 9.44 -4.93 -1.23
N ASP A 49 10.17 -4.16 -0.42
CA ASP A 49 11.63 -4.24 -0.37
C ASP A 49 12.06 -5.69 -0.06
N ASP A 50 11.42 -6.32 0.93
CA ASP A 50 11.62 -7.74 1.25
C ASP A 50 11.29 -8.65 0.04
N LEU A 51 10.24 -8.34 -0.72
CA LEU A 51 9.85 -9.11 -1.91
C LEU A 51 10.86 -8.99 -3.05
N VAL A 52 11.42 -7.80 -3.28
CA VAL A 52 12.46 -7.55 -4.29
C VAL A 52 13.73 -8.33 -3.96
N GLU A 53 14.09 -8.43 -2.67
CA GLU A 53 15.23 -9.24 -2.23
C GLU A 53 15.00 -10.74 -2.49
N VAL A 54 13.78 -11.23 -2.28
CA VAL A 54 13.45 -12.66 -2.42
C VAL A 54 13.18 -13.06 -3.88
N ILE A 55 12.64 -12.16 -4.70
CA ILE A 55 12.28 -12.39 -6.11
C ILE A 55 12.87 -11.25 -6.98
N PRO A 56 14.20 -11.25 -7.22
CA PRO A 56 14.86 -10.16 -7.95
C PRO A 56 14.38 -10.01 -9.40
N ASP A 57 13.89 -11.09 -10.04
CA ASP A 57 13.31 -11.04 -11.39
C ASP A 57 11.96 -10.30 -11.46
N ALA A 58 11.31 -10.04 -10.31
CA ALA A 58 10.09 -9.24 -10.20
C ALA A 58 10.35 -7.73 -10.02
N ALA A 59 11.60 -7.30 -9.92
CA ALA A 59 11.97 -5.91 -9.60
C ALA A 59 11.48 -4.84 -10.60
N PRO A 60 11.49 -5.02 -11.94
CA PRO A 60 11.06 -3.97 -12.85
C PRO A 60 9.58 -3.57 -12.77
N PRO A 61 8.61 -4.51 -12.66
CA PRO A 61 7.19 -4.14 -12.52
C PRO A 61 6.82 -3.60 -11.14
N LEU A 62 7.53 -3.98 -10.07
CA LEU A 62 7.27 -3.52 -8.70
C LEU A 62 7.56 -2.01 -8.54
N GLN A 63 8.72 -1.56 -9.02
CA GLN A 63 9.09 -0.13 -9.02
C GLN A 63 8.18 0.76 -9.89
N GLN A 64 7.42 0.19 -10.83
CA GLN A 64 6.46 0.95 -11.66
C GLN A 64 5.05 1.02 -11.07
N ILE A 65 4.69 0.12 -10.14
CA ILE A 65 3.43 0.20 -9.37
C ILE A 65 3.41 1.47 -8.47
N HIS A 66 4.59 2.09 -8.27
CA HIS A 66 4.88 3.00 -7.16
C HIS A 66 4.54 4.46 -7.33
N GLU A 67 4.46 4.97 -8.54
CA GLU A 67 4.49 6.42 -8.68
C GLU A 67 3.10 7.03 -8.76
N SER A 68 2.62 7.45 -7.58
CA SER A 68 2.21 8.84 -7.32
C SER A 68 0.94 8.89 -6.49
N ARG A 69 -0.02 7.97 -6.68
CA ARG A 69 -1.41 8.23 -6.24
C ARG A 69 -1.61 8.09 -4.73
N THR A 70 -1.18 7.00 -4.12
CA THR A 70 -1.34 6.74 -2.67
C THR A 70 -0.52 7.73 -1.84
N LEU A 71 0.77 7.87 -2.15
CA LEU A 71 1.66 8.80 -1.44
C LEU A 71 1.18 10.25 -1.55
N LYS A 72 0.76 10.68 -2.75
CA LYS A 72 0.21 12.03 -2.95
C LYS A 72 -1.06 12.25 -2.14
N ALA A 73 -1.97 11.27 -2.12
CA ALA A 73 -3.18 11.35 -1.32
C ALA A 73 -2.88 11.44 0.18
N ILE A 74 -1.93 10.63 0.69
CA ILE A 74 -1.46 10.71 2.07
C ILE A 74 -0.86 12.08 2.39
N LEU A 75 0.00 12.62 1.54
CA LEU A 75 0.58 13.96 1.73
C LEU A 75 -0.49 15.05 1.77
N LEU A 76 -1.54 14.92 0.94
CA LEU A 76 -2.67 15.86 0.93
C LEU A 76 -3.56 15.75 2.18
N CYS A 77 -3.55 14.63 2.90
CA CYS A 77 -4.18 14.51 4.23
C CYS A 77 -3.48 15.35 5.32
N TYR A 78 -2.19 15.66 5.13
CA TYR A 78 -1.36 16.38 6.10
C TYR A 78 -0.99 17.79 5.66
N HIS A 79 -1.24 18.16 4.40
CA HIS A 79 -0.89 19.48 3.94
C HIS A 79 -1.78 20.50 4.67
N PRO A 80 -1.19 21.39 5.50
CA PRO A 80 -1.99 22.43 6.11
C PRO A 80 -2.47 23.33 4.98
N VAL A 81 -3.78 23.32 4.72
CA VAL A 81 -4.44 24.25 3.82
C VAL A 81 -4.40 25.64 4.47
N ARG A 82 -3.21 26.22 4.62
CA ARG A 82 -2.97 27.59 5.10
C ARG A 82 -2.63 28.55 3.97
N ARG A 83 -2.50 28.08 2.73
CA ARG A 83 -2.40 28.96 1.57
C ARG A 83 -3.55 28.69 0.63
N LYS A 84 -4.31 29.75 0.39
CA LYS A 84 -5.39 29.91 -0.58
C LYS A 84 -5.09 29.16 -1.89
N ILE A 85 -5.45 27.89 -2.00
CA ILE A 85 -5.58 27.22 -3.28
C ILE A 85 -7.08 27.07 -3.51
N LYS A 86 -7.69 28.10 -4.11
CA LYS A 86 -9.08 28.11 -4.60
C LYS A 86 -9.37 27.04 -5.68
N ALA A 87 -8.49 26.07 -5.88
CA ALA A 87 -8.49 25.13 -7.00
C ALA A 87 -8.39 23.66 -6.58
N ILE A 88 -8.34 23.38 -5.28
CA ILE A 88 -8.26 22.02 -4.76
C ILE A 88 -9.57 21.75 -4.01
N ASP A 89 -10.61 21.39 -4.77
CA ASP A 89 -12.01 21.29 -4.34
C ASP A 89 -12.35 19.95 -3.65
N ARG A 90 -11.34 19.14 -3.32
CA ARG A 90 -11.50 17.85 -2.65
C ARG A 90 -11.23 17.98 -1.15
N SER A 91 -12.14 17.46 -0.34
CA SER A 91 -12.01 17.47 1.13
C SER A 91 -10.91 16.51 1.59
N LEU A 92 -10.42 16.68 2.83
CA LEU A 92 -9.48 15.74 3.46
C LEU A 92 -10.03 14.31 3.50
N GLU A 93 -11.35 14.17 3.64
CA GLU A 93 -12.06 12.88 3.51
C GLU A 93 -11.84 12.26 2.13
N THR A 94 -11.90 13.04 1.05
CA THR A 94 -11.64 12.54 -0.30
C THR A 94 -10.20 12.05 -0.45
N TYR A 95 -9.21 12.79 0.03
CA TYR A 95 -7.81 12.33 -0.02
C TYR A 95 -7.57 11.08 0.81
N TYR A 96 -8.20 11.01 1.98
CA TYR A 96 -8.11 9.84 2.83
C TYR A 96 -8.69 8.59 2.14
N ARG A 97 -9.85 8.72 1.49
CA ARG A 97 -10.48 7.66 0.69
C ARG A 97 -9.62 7.27 -0.51
N ASP A 98 -9.11 8.25 -1.25
CA ASP A 98 -8.23 8.04 -2.40
C ASP A 98 -6.95 7.30 -1.98
N GLY A 99 -6.36 7.66 -0.84
CA GLY A 99 -5.18 7.02 -0.29
C GLY A 99 -5.44 5.58 0.17
N LEU A 100 -6.58 5.32 0.83
CA LEU A 100 -6.99 3.96 1.20
C LEU A 100 -7.19 3.07 -0.02
N ASN A 101 -7.90 3.57 -1.04
CA ASN A 101 -8.17 2.83 -2.26
C ASN A 101 -6.89 2.54 -3.04
N GLY A 102 -6.01 3.53 -3.15
CA GLY A 102 -4.69 3.36 -3.78
C GLY A 102 -3.87 2.31 -3.05
N LEU A 103 -3.76 2.41 -1.73
CA LEU A 103 -3.01 1.46 -0.92
C LEU A 103 -3.57 0.04 -1.01
N GLN A 104 -4.90 -0.11 -0.99
CA GLN A 104 -5.55 -1.41 -1.16
C GLN A 104 -5.17 -2.04 -2.50
N HIS A 105 -5.27 -1.26 -3.60
CA HIS A 105 -4.97 -1.75 -4.94
C HIS A 105 -3.50 -2.14 -5.10
N GLU A 106 -2.58 -1.37 -4.53
CA GLU A 106 -1.15 -1.68 -4.53
C GLU A 106 -0.85 -2.99 -3.79
N VAL A 107 -1.45 -3.19 -2.61
CA VAL A 107 -1.29 -4.46 -1.86
C VAL A 107 -1.88 -5.64 -2.62
N GLU A 108 -3.06 -5.48 -3.24
CA GLU A 108 -3.67 -6.53 -4.06
C GLU A 108 -2.80 -6.89 -5.27
N ALA A 109 -2.12 -5.91 -5.88
CA ALA A 109 -1.18 -6.14 -6.98
C ALA A 109 0.07 -6.93 -6.51
N LEU A 110 0.63 -6.60 -5.34
CA LEU A 110 1.75 -7.35 -4.74
C LEU A 110 1.36 -8.82 -4.46
N ILE A 111 0.17 -9.04 -3.90
CA ILE A 111 -0.38 -10.38 -3.66
C ILE A 111 -0.54 -11.15 -4.97
N ALA A 112 -1.10 -10.52 -6.01
CA ALA A 112 -1.26 -11.14 -7.32
C ALA A 112 0.10 -11.54 -7.93
N LEU A 113 1.12 -10.71 -7.76
CA LEU A 113 2.48 -10.98 -8.24
C LEU A 113 3.13 -12.19 -7.55
N ILE A 114 2.91 -12.37 -6.25
CA ILE A 114 3.43 -13.55 -5.51
C ILE A 114 2.63 -14.81 -5.83
N THR A 115 1.31 -14.69 -6.03
CA THR A 115 0.44 -15.85 -6.26
C THR A 115 0.49 -16.38 -7.70
N SER A 116 0.77 -15.54 -8.70
CA SER A 116 0.84 -15.95 -10.11
C SER A 116 1.96 -16.98 -10.43
N PRO A 117 3.18 -16.88 -9.85
CA PRO A 117 4.23 -17.89 -9.97
C PRO A 117 3.96 -19.16 -9.14
N LEU A 118 3.38 -19.03 -7.93
CA LEU A 118 3.07 -20.19 -7.07
C LEU A 118 2.03 -21.13 -7.72
N LEU A 119 1.09 -20.59 -8.50
CA LEU A 119 0.14 -21.38 -9.29
C LEU A 119 0.79 -22.17 -10.44
N LYS A 120 1.96 -21.76 -10.95
CA LYS A 120 2.67 -22.51 -12.01
C LYS A 120 3.44 -23.72 -11.47
N ILE A 121 3.88 -23.67 -10.20
CA ILE A 121 4.68 -24.76 -9.58
C ILE A 121 3.80 -25.93 -9.11
N GLN A 122 2.50 -25.71 -8.85
CA GLN A 122 1.58 -26.79 -8.44
C GLN A 122 1.02 -27.64 -9.60
N VAL A 123 1.39 -27.35 -10.85
CA VAL A 123 0.87 -28.04 -12.05
C VAL A 123 2.00 -28.65 -12.89
N SER A 124 3.20 -28.82 -12.33
CA SER A 124 4.30 -29.60 -12.91
C SER A 124 4.70 -30.73 -11.97
#